data_AF-V9L4P7-F1
#
_entry.id   AF-V9L4P7-F1
#
_cell.length_a   1.000
_cell.length_b   1.000
_cell.length_c   1.000
_cell.angle_alpha   90.00
_cell.angle_beta   90.00
_cell.angle_gamma   90.00
#
_symmetry.space_group_name_H-M   'P 1'
#
loop_
_entity.id
_entity.type
_entity.pdbx_description
1 polymer ?
#
loop_
_entity_poly.entity_id
_entity_poly.type
_entity_poly.pdbx_seq_one_letter_code
_entity_poly.pdbx_strand_id
1 'polypeptide(L)'
;APKVREKDIEDFLEVSRCKFIGFTLGNDTDTLVGLPRPIHESVKTLKQHRYVSIADVQIKREEELQKSPVFLGAEDVELTPTEALYQGMLHNLPQYMIALLKILLAAAPTSKAKTDSINILADVLPEEMPVTVLQSMKLGIDVNRHKEIIVKSVSALMLLLLKHFKLNHIYQFEYVSQHLVFANCIPLILKFFNQNIMSYIAAKNGICVLDYPHCVIHELPEFTTETLEAGDNSQFCWRNLFSCINLLRILNKLTKWKHSRTMMLVVFKSAPILKRGLRVKQATMQLYALKLLKLQTKYLGRQWRKSNMKTMSAIYHKVRHRLNDDWAYGNEIDARPWDFQAEECALRVRIESFNARRYGLYHC
;
A
#
# COMPACT_ATOMS: atom_id res chain seq x y z
N ALA A 1 -5.61 17.19 16.68
CA ALA A 1 -6.95 17.49 16.16
C ALA A 1 -7.43 16.44 15.15
N PRO A 2 -8.70 16.00 15.19
CA PRO A 2 -9.31 15.17 14.15
C PRO A 2 -9.31 15.91 12.80
N LYS A 3 -9.33 15.17 11.69
CA LYS A 3 -9.28 15.72 10.32
C LYS A 3 -10.57 15.36 9.59
N VAL A 4 -11.21 16.34 8.98
CA VAL A 4 -12.43 16.18 8.16
C VAL A 4 -12.10 16.58 6.72
N ARG A 5 -12.48 15.76 5.74
CA ARG A 5 -12.37 16.13 4.33
C ARG A 5 -13.61 16.90 3.89
N GLU A 6 -13.48 17.68 2.83
CA GLU A 6 -14.62 18.36 2.20
C GLU A 6 -15.72 17.40 1.79
N LYS A 7 -15.36 16.28 1.13
CA LYS A 7 -16.30 15.20 0.82
C LYS A 7 -17.02 14.64 2.04
N ASP A 8 -16.35 14.55 3.20
CA ASP A 8 -16.99 14.06 4.43
C ASP A 8 -18.06 15.06 4.97
N ILE A 9 -17.96 16.35 4.60
CA ILE A 9 -18.94 17.40 4.91
C ILE A 9 -20.09 17.36 3.89
N GLU A 10 -19.77 17.20 2.61
CA GLU A 10 -20.73 17.02 1.52
C GLU A 10 -21.63 15.82 1.80
N ASP A 11 -21.04 14.64 2.06
CA ASP A 11 -21.78 13.41 2.36
C ASP A 11 -22.71 13.60 3.58
N PHE A 12 -22.22 14.29 4.63
CA PHE A 12 -23.02 14.59 5.83
C PHE A 12 -24.22 15.51 5.53
N LEU A 13 -23.99 16.52 4.69
CA LEU A 13 -25.03 17.47 4.28
C LEU A 13 -26.04 16.82 3.32
N GLU A 14 -25.60 16.00 2.38
CA GLU A 14 -26.49 15.27 1.48
C GLU A 14 -27.43 14.34 2.25
N VAL A 15 -26.88 13.55 3.19
CA VAL A 15 -27.70 12.68 4.06
C VAL A 15 -28.67 13.51 4.90
N SER A 16 -28.23 14.64 5.44
CA SER A 16 -29.07 15.53 6.25
C SER A 16 -30.18 16.18 5.43
N ARG A 17 -29.86 16.74 4.26
CA ARG A 17 -30.84 17.39 3.37
C ARG A 17 -31.84 16.39 2.81
N CYS A 18 -31.38 15.21 2.41
CA CYS A 18 -32.26 14.14 1.98
C CYS A 18 -33.25 13.75 3.09
N LYS A 19 -32.78 13.63 4.34
CA LYS A 19 -33.63 13.28 5.48
C LYS A 19 -34.66 14.36 5.86
N PHE A 20 -34.27 15.63 5.87
CA PHE A 20 -35.11 16.71 6.40
C PHE A 20 -35.89 17.50 5.34
N ILE A 21 -35.35 17.57 4.13
CA ILE A 21 -35.86 18.44 3.05
C ILE A 21 -36.25 17.64 1.80
N GLY A 22 -35.72 16.42 1.64
CA GLY A 22 -36.09 15.52 0.53
C GLY A 22 -35.39 15.81 -0.81
N PHE A 23 -34.41 16.73 -0.85
CA PHE A 23 -33.58 16.98 -2.03
C PHE A 23 -32.10 17.12 -1.67
N THR A 24 -31.21 16.97 -2.65
CA THR A 24 -29.76 17.16 -2.51
C THR A 24 -29.27 18.31 -3.39
N LEU A 25 -28.29 19.06 -2.89
CA LEU A 25 -27.57 20.09 -3.63
C LEU A 25 -26.14 19.57 -3.79
N GLY A 26 -25.82 19.02 -4.96
CA GLY A 26 -24.51 18.44 -5.22
C GLY A 26 -23.40 19.49 -5.12
N ASN A 27 -22.27 19.14 -4.51
CA ASN A 27 -21.09 19.99 -4.30
C ASN A 27 -21.34 21.29 -3.47
N ASP A 28 -22.48 21.41 -2.79
CA ASP A 28 -22.77 22.55 -1.92
C ASP A 28 -22.50 22.22 -0.45
N THR A 29 -21.58 22.98 0.17
CA THR A 29 -21.25 22.82 1.60
C THR A 29 -21.75 23.97 2.49
N ASP A 30 -22.38 24.99 1.91
CA ASP A 30 -22.71 26.25 2.58
C ASP A 30 -24.21 26.43 2.83
N THR A 31 -25.07 25.86 2.00
CA THR A 31 -26.51 26.07 2.10
C THR A 31 -27.12 25.22 3.23
N LEU A 32 -27.43 25.85 4.36
CA LEU A 32 -28.02 25.19 5.54
C LEU A 32 -29.52 25.47 5.70
N VAL A 33 -30.14 26.16 4.74
CA VAL A 33 -31.56 26.54 4.82
C VAL A 33 -32.44 25.29 4.94
N GLY A 34 -33.38 25.31 5.88
CA GLY A 34 -34.30 24.20 6.13
C GLY A 34 -33.75 23.09 7.03
N LEU A 35 -32.49 23.16 7.47
CA LEU A 35 -31.92 22.18 8.39
C LEU A 35 -32.11 22.58 9.87
N PRO A 36 -32.29 21.61 10.79
CA PRO A 36 -32.33 21.88 12.23
C PRO A 36 -31.03 22.49 12.79
N ARG A 37 -31.14 23.31 13.85
CA ARG A 37 -30.00 23.93 14.54
C ARG A 37 -28.86 22.96 14.91
N PRO A 38 -29.11 21.72 15.40
CA PRO A 38 -28.03 20.77 15.68
C PRO A 38 -27.16 20.42 14.46
N ILE A 39 -27.75 20.43 13.26
CA ILE A 39 -27.00 20.19 12.01
C ILE A 39 -26.12 21.39 11.69
N HIS A 40 -26.59 22.61 11.95
CA HIS A 40 -25.77 23.82 11.76
C HIS A 40 -24.53 23.78 12.66
N GLU A 41 -24.70 23.40 13.93
CA GLU A 41 -23.61 23.24 14.89
C GLU A 41 -22.64 22.13 14.46
N SER A 42 -23.17 21.02 13.96
CA SER A 42 -22.37 19.92 13.42
C SER A 42 -21.53 20.38 12.23
N VAL A 43 -22.13 21.04 11.23
CA VAL A 43 -21.42 21.56 10.05
C VAL A 43 -20.37 22.59 10.45
N LYS A 44 -20.69 23.50 11.38
CA LYS A 44 -19.71 24.46 11.93
C LYS A 44 -18.51 23.74 12.52
N THR A 45 -18.74 22.70 13.32
CA THR A 45 -17.68 21.88 13.94
C THR A 45 -16.84 21.14 12.90
N LEU A 46 -17.49 20.58 11.87
CA LEU A 46 -16.82 19.88 10.77
C LEU A 46 -15.93 20.85 9.96
N LYS A 47 -16.45 22.03 9.63
CA LYS A 47 -15.70 23.09 8.92
C LYS A 47 -14.49 23.58 9.72
N GLN A 48 -14.61 23.72 11.04
CA GLN A 48 -13.47 24.07 11.90
C GLN A 48 -12.32 23.03 11.86
N HIS A 49 -12.65 21.76 11.61
CA HIS A 49 -11.68 20.67 11.51
C HIS A 49 -11.38 20.26 10.06
N ARG A 50 -11.75 21.10 9.08
CA ARG A 50 -11.50 20.87 7.66
C ARG A 50 -10.00 20.82 7.41
N TYR A 51 -9.55 19.71 6.83
CA TYR A 51 -8.17 19.52 6.43
C TYR A 51 -8.11 19.45 4.91
N VAL A 52 -7.45 20.44 4.30
CA VAL A 52 -7.15 20.45 2.86
C VAL A 52 -5.79 19.79 2.67
N SER A 53 -5.76 18.68 1.93
CA SER A 53 -4.51 18.01 1.62
C SER A 53 -3.88 18.57 0.34
N ILE A 54 -2.56 18.46 0.21
CA ILE A 54 -1.84 18.81 -1.04
C ILE A 54 -2.47 18.10 -2.25
N ALA A 55 -2.91 16.86 -2.07
CA ALA A 55 -3.59 16.10 -3.12
C ALA A 55 -4.92 16.76 -3.55
N ASP A 56 -5.69 17.32 -2.61
CA ASP A 56 -6.95 17.99 -2.94
C ASP A 56 -6.69 19.31 -3.67
N VAL A 57 -5.65 20.05 -3.27
CA VAL A 57 -5.19 21.27 -3.98
C VAL A 57 -4.78 20.94 -5.41
N GLN A 58 -3.99 19.88 -5.59
CA GLN A 58 -3.53 19.42 -6.90
C GLN A 58 -4.71 18.98 -7.78
N ILE A 59 -5.63 18.15 -7.26
CA ILE A 59 -6.83 17.73 -8.01
C ILE A 59 -7.65 18.93 -8.46
N LYS A 60 -7.90 19.90 -7.56
CA LYS A 60 -8.68 21.10 -7.89
C LYS A 60 -8.01 21.95 -8.98
N ARG A 61 -6.69 22.14 -8.89
CA ARG A 61 -5.92 22.85 -9.93
C ARG A 61 -6.06 22.16 -11.29
N GLU A 62 -6.01 20.83 -11.32
CA GLU A 62 -6.19 20.06 -12.55
C GLU A 62 -7.61 20.17 -13.12
N GLU A 63 -8.63 20.19 -12.26
CA GLU A 63 -10.02 20.42 -12.68
C GLU A 63 -10.22 21.83 -13.25
N GLU A 64 -9.57 22.85 -12.69
CA GLU A 64 -9.58 24.22 -13.21
C GLU A 64 -8.88 24.31 -14.58
N LEU A 65 -7.72 23.66 -14.71
CA LEU A 65 -6.98 23.59 -15.98
C LEU A 65 -7.78 22.87 -17.09
N GLN A 66 -8.53 21.82 -16.74
CA GLN A 66 -9.40 21.14 -17.70
C GLN A 66 -10.58 22.01 -18.16
N LYS A 67 -11.09 22.90 -17.30
CA LYS A 67 -12.20 23.81 -17.65
C LYS A 67 -11.75 24.95 -18.56
N SER A 68 -10.51 25.43 -18.43
CA SER A 68 -10.00 26.59 -19.17
C SER A 68 -8.65 26.31 -19.84
N PRO A 69 -8.57 25.37 -20.80
CA PRO A 69 -7.30 24.93 -21.37
C PRO A 69 -6.55 26.02 -22.15
N VAL A 70 -7.26 27.01 -22.70
CA VAL A 70 -6.68 28.07 -23.56
C VAL A 70 -6.08 29.22 -22.75
N PHE A 71 -6.53 29.45 -21.51
CA PHE A 71 -6.20 30.67 -20.75
C PHE A 71 -4.95 30.54 -19.87
N LEU A 72 -4.50 29.33 -19.54
CA LEU A 72 -3.43 29.13 -18.55
C LEU A 72 -2.03 28.88 -19.12
N GLY A 73 -1.87 28.77 -20.44
CA GLY A 73 -0.57 28.57 -21.09
C GLY A 73 0.14 27.26 -20.70
N ALA A 74 1.42 27.13 -21.06
CA ALA A 74 2.26 26.01 -20.64
C ALA A 74 2.55 26.11 -19.14
N GLU A 75 2.31 25.03 -18.40
CA GLU A 75 2.61 24.97 -16.96
C GLU A 75 4.13 24.99 -16.77
N ASP A 76 4.66 25.99 -16.07
CA ASP A 76 6.06 25.99 -15.65
C ASP A 76 6.23 25.01 -14.48
N VAL A 77 6.95 23.93 -14.74
CA VAL A 77 7.14 22.81 -13.83
C VAL A 77 8.62 22.70 -13.51
N GLU A 78 8.97 22.88 -12.24
CA GLU A 78 10.33 22.66 -11.77
C GLU A 78 10.76 21.21 -12.02
N LEU A 79 11.87 21.02 -12.75
CA LEU A 79 12.42 19.72 -13.08
C LEU A 79 13.18 19.12 -11.88
N THR A 80 12.42 18.69 -10.87
CA THR A 80 12.98 17.97 -9.72
C THR A 80 13.46 16.57 -10.14
N PRO A 81 14.36 15.92 -9.38
CA PRO A 81 14.77 14.53 -9.67
C PRO A 81 13.59 13.54 -9.72
N THR A 82 12.51 13.82 -8.97
CA THR A 82 11.30 12.99 -9.00
C THR A 82 10.49 13.23 -10.28
N GLU A 83 10.41 14.48 -10.75
CA GLU A 83 9.75 14.82 -12.01
C GLU A 83 10.50 14.21 -13.20
N ALA A 84 11.82 14.37 -13.25
CA ALA A 84 12.66 13.78 -14.30
C ALA A 84 12.54 12.25 -14.32
N LEU A 85 12.52 11.60 -13.14
CA LEU A 85 12.29 10.17 -13.04
C LEU A 85 10.91 9.77 -13.56
N TYR A 86 9.84 10.50 -13.20
CA TYR A 86 8.49 10.20 -13.68
C TYR A 86 8.42 10.32 -15.21
N GLN A 87 8.96 11.39 -15.77
CA GLN A 87 9.04 11.63 -17.22
C GLN A 87 9.76 10.48 -17.93
N GLY A 88 10.95 10.10 -17.45
CA GLY A 88 11.72 9.00 -18.04
C GLY A 88 11.04 7.63 -17.89
N MET A 89 10.23 7.44 -16.84
CA MET A 89 9.51 6.19 -16.62
C MET A 89 8.16 6.11 -17.35
N LEU A 90 7.57 7.24 -17.78
CA LEU A 90 6.17 7.35 -18.15
C LEU A 90 5.73 6.33 -19.22
N HIS A 91 6.49 6.20 -20.31
CA HIS A 91 6.15 5.32 -21.44
C HIS A 91 6.15 3.83 -21.07
N ASN A 92 7.16 3.41 -20.29
CA ASN A 92 7.37 2.02 -19.90
C ASN A 92 6.90 1.73 -18.46
N LEU A 93 6.12 2.64 -17.86
CA LEU A 93 5.70 2.51 -16.47
C LEU A 93 4.94 1.21 -16.17
N PRO A 94 4.00 0.76 -17.03
CA PRO A 94 3.33 -0.53 -16.82
C PRO A 94 4.33 -1.70 -16.74
N GLN A 95 5.30 -1.72 -17.65
CA GLN A 95 6.32 -2.76 -17.74
C GLN A 95 7.23 -2.74 -16.50
N TYR A 96 7.65 -1.56 -16.04
CA TYR A 96 8.43 -1.44 -14.81
C TYR A 96 7.65 -1.92 -13.58
N MET A 97 6.37 -1.59 -13.47
CA MET A 97 5.53 -2.07 -12.36
C MET A 97 5.37 -3.59 -12.38
N ILE A 98 5.14 -4.18 -13.56
CA ILE A 98 5.06 -5.63 -13.75
C ILE A 98 6.40 -6.29 -13.39
N ALA A 99 7.52 -5.74 -13.85
CA ALA A 99 8.85 -6.29 -13.59
C ALA A 99 9.14 -6.35 -12.08
N LEU A 100 8.88 -5.27 -11.33
CA LEU A 100 9.04 -5.24 -9.87
C LEU A 100 8.20 -6.32 -9.18
N LEU A 101 6.95 -6.52 -9.61
CA LEU A 101 6.07 -7.54 -9.04
C LEU A 101 6.51 -8.96 -9.40
N LYS A 102 7.02 -9.19 -10.61
CA LYS A 102 7.58 -10.49 -11.02
C LYS A 102 8.82 -10.84 -10.19
N ILE A 103 9.72 -9.89 -9.98
CA ILE A 103 10.91 -10.07 -9.12
C ILE A 103 10.47 -10.38 -7.67
N LEU A 104 9.48 -9.64 -7.15
CA LEU A 104 8.93 -9.90 -5.82
C LEU A 104 8.31 -11.30 -5.69
N LEU A 105 7.59 -11.75 -6.73
CA LEU A 105 6.98 -13.08 -6.77
C LEU A 105 8.04 -14.19 -6.81
N ALA A 106 9.08 -14.04 -7.65
CA ALA A 106 10.17 -15.00 -7.76
C ALA A 106 10.96 -15.14 -6.44
N ALA A 107 11.13 -14.04 -5.70
CA ALA A 107 11.79 -14.02 -4.39
C ALA A 107 10.87 -14.41 -3.21
N ALA A 108 9.56 -14.57 -3.44
CA ALA A 108 8.61 -14.89 -2.37
C ALA A 108 8.87 -16.30 -1.82
N PRO A 109 8.73 -16.55 -0.50
CA PRO A 109 9.08 -17.84 0.09
C PRO A 109 8.14 -18.97 -0.35
N THR A 110 6.94 -18.64 -0.82
CA THR A 110 5.96 -19.59 -1.36
C THR A 110 6.13 -19.87 -2.86
N SER A 111 7.14 -19.27 -3.50
CA SER A 111 7.38 -19.51 -4.93
C SER A 111 7.82 -20.96 -5.13
N LYS A 112 7.08 -21.71 -5.96
CA LYS A 112 7.52 -23.02 -6.45
C LYS A 112 8.43 -22.73 -7.65
N ALA A 113 9.55 -23.45 -7.79
CA ALA A 113 10.50 -23.33 -8.90
C ALA A 113 9.94 -23.78 -10.28
N LYS A 114 8.64 -23.58 -10.53
CA LYS A 114 8.02 -23.80 -11.83
C LYS A 114 8.24 -22.56 -12.68
N THR A 115 9.21 -22.63 -13.60
CA THR A 115 9.25 -21.89 -14.87
C THR A 115 8.78 -20.43 -14.79
N ASP A 116 9.20 -19.68 -13.78
CA ASP A 116 9.05 -18.23 -13.78
C ASP A 116 10.19 -17.67 -14.64
N SER A 117 9.90 -16.70 -15.50
CA SER A 117 10.86 -16.13 -16.47
C SER A 117 12.09 -15.47 -15.83
N ILE A 118 12.12 -15.34 -14.50
CA ILE A 118 13.20 -14.72 -13.73
C ILE A 118 13.81 -15.78 -12.82
N ASN A 119 14.98 -16.28 -13.19
CA ASN A 119 15.70 -17.28 -12.40
C ASN A 119 16.67 -16.59 -11.43
N ILE A 120 16.17 -16.12 -10.29
CA ILE A 120 17.00 -15.54 -9.21
C ILE A 120 18.11 -16.50 -8.77
N LEU A 121 17.90 -17.81 -8.88
CA LEU A 121 18.89 -18.81 -8.50
C LEU A 121 20.08 -18.83 -9.46
N ALA A 122 19.92 -18.44 -10.73
CA ALA A 122 21.03 -18.43 -11.68
C ALA A 122 22.14 -17.45 -11.27
N ASP A 123 21.78 -16.33 -10.64
CA ASP A 123 22.74 -15.32 -10.18
C ASP A 123 23.42 -15.68 -8.84
N VAL A 124 22.91 -16.70 -8.14
CA VAL A 124 23.36 -17.08 -6.78
C VAL A 124 24.05 -18.44 -6.76
N LEU A 125 23.72 -19.32 -7.71
CA LEU A 125 24.31 -20.65 -7.77
C LEU A 125 25.76 -20.57 -8.27
N PRO A 126 26.72 -21.22 -7.57
CA PRO A 126 28.10 -21.31 -8.03
C PRO A 126 28.19 -22.18 -9.30
N GLU A 127 29.25 -21.95 -10.09
CA GLU A 127 29.57 -22.79 -11.27
C GLU A 127 29.85 -24.24 -10.87
N GLU A 128 30.55 -24.44 -9.75
CA GLU A 128 30.78 -25.75 -9.15
C GLU A 128 29.79 -26.01 -8.01
N MET A 129 29.05 -27.12 -8.13
CA MET A 129 28.07 -27.51 -7.11
C MET A 129 28.76 -28.06 -5.86
N PRO A 130 28.23 -27.75 -4.66
CA PRO A 130 28.82 -28.20 -3.41
C PRO A 130 28.80 -29.72 -3.29
N VAL A 131 29.96 -30.31 -3.03
CA VAL A 131 30.14 -31.77 -2.87
C VAL A 131 29.85 -32.25 -1.45
N THR A 132 29.95 -31.36 -0.46
CA THR A 132 29.70 -31.72 0.95
C THR A 132 28.32 -31.26 1.43
N VAL A 133 27.75 -32.00 2.39
CA VAL A 133 26.49 -31.63 3.06
C VAL A 133 26.57 -30.23 3.65
N LEU A 134 27.71 -29.91 4.27
CA LEU A 134 27.91 -28.63 4.94
C LEU A 134 27.95 -27.45 3.96
N GLN A 135 28.64 -27.58 2.83
CA GLN A 135 28.60 -26.57 1.75
C GLN A 135 27.21 -26.46 1.12
N SER A 136 26.46 -27.56 1.04
CA SER A 136 25.08 -27.56 0.55
C SER A 136 24.13 -26.80 1.49
N MET A 137 24.30 -26.97 2.82
CA MET A 137 23.58 -26.20 3.83
C MET A 137 23.92 -24.70 3.75
N LYS A 138 25.21 -24.37 3.59
CA LYS A 138 25.68 -22.98 3.37
C LYS A 138 25.00 -22.34 2.17
N LEU A 139 24.99 -23.05 1.03
CA LEU A 139 24.34 -22.58 -0.20
C LEU A 139 22.84 -22.35 0.00
N GLY A 140 22.15 -23.27 0.69
CA GLY A 140 20.72 -23.11 1.00
C GLY A 140 20.41 -21.88 1.85
N ILE A 141 21.25 -21.59 2.86
CA ILE A 141 21.12 -20.39 3.69
C ILE A 141 21.34 -19.13 2.86
N ASP A 142 22.38 -19.12 2.02
CA ASP A 142 22.70 -17.93 1.21
C ASP A 142 21.64 -17.65 0.13
N VAL A 143 21.11 -18.69 -0.52
CA VAL A 143 19.95 -18.57 -1.43
C VAL A 143 18.76 -17.94 -0.73
N ASN A 144 18.44 -18.36 0.50
CA ASN A 144 17.33 -17.78 1.25
C ASN A 144 17.64 -16.33 1.65
N ARG A 145 18.86 -16.05 2.11
CA ARG A 145 19.32 -14.69 2.43
C ARG A 145 19.19 -13.75 1.22
N HIS A 146 19.58 -14.22 0.04
CA HIS A 146 19.47 -13.46 -1.20
C HIS A 146 18.01 -13.11 -1.54
N LYS A 147 17.09 -14.08 -1.40
CA LYS A 147 15.64 -13.83 -1.54
C LYS A 147 15.15 -12.77 -0.56
N GLU A 148 15.58 -12.80 0.71
CA GLU A 148 15.22 -11.78 1.70
C GLU A 148 15.70 -10.38 1.32
N ILE A 149 16.93 -10.28 0.80
CA ILE A 149 17.53 -9.02 0.34
C ILE A 149 16.75 -8.46 -0.85
N ILE A 150 16.40 -9.30 -1.82
CA ILE A 150 15.59 -8.90 -2.98
C ILE A 150 14.20 -8.41 -2.52
N VAL A 151 13.49 -9.18 -1.70
CA VAL A 151 12.16 -8.78 -1.20
C VAL A 151 12.23 -7.45 -0.44
N LYS A 152 13.27 -7.26 0.39
CA LYS A 152 13.53 -5.99 1.09
C LYS A 152 13.73 -4.84 0.12
N SER A 153 14.56 -5.04 -0.89
CA SER A 153 14.93 -3.99 -1.86
C SER A 153 13.74 -3.60 -2.74
N VAL A 154 13.02 -4.59 -3.30
CA VAL A 154 11.85 -4.35 -4.15
C VAL A 154 10.71 -3.69 -3.36
N SER A 155 10.41 -4.19 -2.15
CA SER A 155 9.36 -3.58 -1.31
C SER A 155 9.70 -2.16 -0.88
N ALA A 156 10.98 -1.86 -0.62
CA ALA A 156 11.43 -0.49 -0.34
C ALA A 156 11.28 0.41 -1.56
N LEU A 157 11.76 -0.03 -2.73
CA LEU A 157 11.70 0.72 -3.98
C LEU A 157 10.26 1.06 -4.36
N MET A 158 9.36 0.07 -4.38
CA MET A 158 7.94 0.29 -4.65
C MET A 158 7.31 1.29 -3.67
N LEU A 159 7.63 1.18 -2.37
CA LEU A 159 7.10 2.10 -1.37
C LEU A 159 7.63 3.53 -1.53
N LEU A 160 8.91 3.68 -1.91
CA LEU A 160 9.52 4.97 -2.19
C LEU A 160 8.91 5.62 -3.43
N LEU A 161 8.75 4.88 -4.54
CA LEU A 161 8.04 5.38 -5.73
C LEU A 161 6.65 5.91 -5.37
N LEU A 162 5.85 5.13 -4.64
CA LEU A 162 4.52 5.56 -4.17
C LEU A 162 4.54 6.72 -3.14
N LYS A 163 5.68 7.06 -2.55
CA LYS A 163 5.82 8.23 -1.68
C LYS A 163 6.24 9.45 -2.46
N HIS A 164 7.32 9.34 -3.23
CA HIS A 164 7.90 10.45 -3.97
C HIS A 164 6.93 10.96 -5.04
N PHE A 165 6.32 10.08 -5.83
CA PHE A 165 5.32 10.52 -6.80
C PHE A 165 4.09 11.13 -6.13
N LYS A 166 3.71 10.68 -4.93
CA LYS A 166 2.59 11.31 -4.20
C LYS A 166 2.92 12.70 -3.68
N LEU A 167 4.17 12.92 -3.30
CA LEU A 167 4.64 14.23 -2.85
C LEU A 167 4.77 15.19 -4.04
N ASN A 168 5.22 14.68 -5.19
CA ASN A 168 5.37 15.46 -6.40
C ASN A 168 4.01 15.80 -7.03
N HIS A 169 3.21 14.79 -7.40
CA HIS A 169 1.86 15.01 -7.90
C HIS A 169 0.91 13.82 -7.67
N ILE A 170 -0.30 14.09 -7.16
CA ILE A 170 -1.29 13.05 -6.87
C ILE A 170 -1.62 12.15 -8.07
N TYR A 171 -1.71 12.69 -9.29
CA TYR A 171 -1.97 11.88 -10.48
C TYR A 171 -0.78 11.03 -10.93
N GLN A 172 0.46 11.44 -10.68
CA GLN A 172 1.62 10.55 -10.87
C GLN A 172 1.56 9.36 -9.93
N PHE A 173 1.21 9.61 -8.66
CA PHE A 173 0.97 8.54 -7.69
C PHE A 173 -0.16 7.62 -8.10
N GLU A 174 -1.30 8.16 -8.53
CA GLU A 174 -2.44 7.34 -8.93
C GLU A 174 -2.15 6.54 -10.20
N TYR A 175 -1.36 7.07 -11.15
CA TYR A 175 -0.94 6.34 -12.34
C TYR A 175 -0.10 5.09 -11.97
N VAL A 176 0.93 5.28 -11.14
CA VAL A 176 1.75 4.16 -10.61
C VAL A 176 0.91 3.18 -9.81
N SER A 177 0.00 3.70 -8.97
CA SER A 177 -0.89 2.90 -8.14
C SER A 177 -1.86 2.05 -8.97
N GLN A 178 -2.43 2.59 -10.05
CA GLN A 178 -3.34 1.85 -10.94
C GLN A 178 -2.60 0.71 -11.64
N HIS A 179 -1.40 0.98 -12.18
CA HIS A 179 -0.59 -0.05 -12.82
C HIS A 179 -0.18 -1.18 -11.86
N LEU A 180 0.16 -0.86 -10.61
CA LEU A 180 0.39 -1.87 -9.58
C LEU A 180 -0.86 -2.72 -9.31
N VAL A 181 -2.03 -2.10 -9.20
CA VAL A 181 -3.29 -2.81 -8.94
C VAL A 181 -3.66 -3.71 -10.13
N PHE A 182 -3.57 -3.22 -11.36
CA PHE A 182 -3.84 -3.99 -12.58
C PHE A 182 -2.85 -5.15 -12.77
N ALA A 183 -1.58 -4.96 -12.40
CA ALA A 183 -0.57 -6.00 -12.41
C ALA A 183 -0.68 -6.99 -11.22
N ASN A 184 -1.83 -7.03 -10.52
CA ASN A 184 -2.11 -7.98 -9.44
C ASN A 184 -1.24 -7.81 -8.18
N CYS A 185 -0.80 -6.58 -7.86
CA CYS A 185 -0.04 -6.30 -6.64
C CYS A 185 -0.80 -6.69 -5.35
N ILE A 186 -2.09 -6.36 -5.27
CA ILE A 186 -2.91 -6.67 -4.08
C ILE A 186 -2.92 -8.18 -3.79
N PRO A 187 -3.38 -9.06 -4.70
CA PRO A 187 -3.38 -10.49 -4.45
C PRO A 187 -1.98 -11.08 -4.25
N LEU A 188 -0.94 -10.54 -4.91
CA LEU A 188 0.45 -10.96 -4.68
C LEU A 188 0.87 -10.72 -3.22
N ILE A 189 0.62 -9.52 -2.68
CA ILE A 189 0.95 -9.21 -1.29
C ILE A 189 0.13 -10.09 -0.33
N LEU A 190 -1.16 -10.30 -0.61
CA LEU A 190 -1.98 -11.18 0.20
C LEU A 190 -1.47 -12.63 0.19
N LYS A 191 -1.05 -13.14 -0.96
CA LYS A 191 -0.39 -14.45 -1.09
C LYS A 191 0.88 -14.51 -0.26
N PHE A 192 1.71 -13.46 -0.30
CA PHE A 192 2.91 -13.35 0.54
C PHE A 192 2.59 -13.43 2.04
N PHE A 193 1.51 -12.80 2.51
CA PHE A 193 1.08 -12.91 3.92
C PHE A 193 0.32 -14.20 4.25
N ASN A 194 -0.10 -14.97 3.25
CA ASN A 194 -0.86 -16.20 3.43
C ASN A 194 0.02 -17.40 3.86
N GLN A 195 1.31 -17.19 4.10
CA GLN A 195 2.23 -18.18 4.67
C GLN A 195 2.31 -18.10 6.20
N ASN A 196 3.16 -18.94 6.81
CA ASN A 196 3.49 -18.79 8.23
C ASN A 196 4.40 -17.57 8.43
N ILE A 197 3.76 -16.41 8.65
CA ILE A 197 4.47 -15.13 8.79
C ILE A 197 5.41 -15.12 10.00
N MET A 198 5.08 -15.85 11.08
CA MET A 198 5.91 -15.93 12.28
C MET A 198 7.22 -16.65 11.98
N SER A 199 7.15 -17.78 11.28
CA SER A 199 8.35 -18.50 10.84
C SER A 199 9.17 -17.67 9.85
N TYR A 200 8.52 -16.95 8.93
CA TYR A 200 9.22 -16.09 7.97
C TYR A 200 10.02 -14.97 8.67
N ILE A 201 9.42 -14.25 9.61
CA ILE A 201 10.13 -13.18 10.33
C ILE A 201 11.13 -13.70 11.36
N ALA A 202 11.02 -14.96 11.79
CA ALA A 202 11.98 -15.59 12.71
C ALA A 202 13.08 -16.38 11.97
N ALA A 203 13.07 -16.38 10.63
CA ALA A 203 14.03 -17.13 9.83
C ALA A 203 15.46 -16.62 10.08
N LYS A 204 16.38 -17.56 10.33
CA LYS A 204 17.80 -17.27 10.54
C LYS A 204 18.58 -17.62 9.28
N ASN A 205 18.60 -16.67 8.34
CA ASN A 205 19.37 -16.78 7.10
C ASN A 205 20.56 -15.80 7.13
N GLY A 206 21.31 -15.77 8.22
CA GLY A 206 22.50 -14.95 8.38
C GLY A 206 23.62 -15.82 8.94
N ILE A 207 24.81 -15.69 8.38
CA ILE A 207 26.01 -16.37 8.88
C ILE A 207 26.93 -15.25 9.35
N CYS A 208 26.88 -14.95 10.65
CA CYS A 208 27.50 -13.75 11.23
C CYS A 208 29.00 -13.66 10.93
N VAL A 209 29.67 -14.81 10.89
CA VAL A 209 31.10 -14.95 10.57
C VAL A 209 31.41 -14.52 9.12
N LEU A 210 30.45 -14.67 8.20
CA LEU A 210 30.59 -14.32 6.79
C LEU A 210 30.03 -12.92 6.48
N ASP A 211 29.43 -12.25 7.46
CA ASP A 211 28.86 -10.91 7.27
C ASP A 211 29.96 -9.82 7.39
N TYR A 212 29.82 -8.75 6.61
CA TYR A 212 30.67 -7.57 6.74
C TYR A 212 30.40 -6.88 8.10
N PRO A 213 31.43 -6.40 8.82
CA PRO A 213 32.84 -6.39 8.43
C PRO A 213 33.65 -7.61 8.89
N HIS A 214 33.04 -8.57 9.59
CA HIS A 214 33.77 -9.68 10.23
C HIS A 214 34.59 -10.50 9.23
N CYS A 215 34.02 -10.79 8.06
CA CYS A 215 34.68 -11.52 6.98
C CYS A 215 35.85 -10.76 6.31
N VAL A 216 36.01 -9.46 6.57
CA VAL A 216 37.10 -8.63 6.04
C VAL A 216 38.18 -8.41 7.10
N ILE A 217 37.79 -8.32 8.37
CA ILE A 217 38.69 -7.98 9.47
C ILE A 217 39.38 -9.22 10.04
N HIS A 218 38.70 -10.36 10.07
CA HIS A 218 39.21 -11.59 10.68
C HIS A 218 39.52 -12.64 9.62
N GLU A 219 40.48 -13.51 9.90
CA GLU A 219 40.66 -14.74 9.13
C GLU A 219 39.37 -15.56 9.20
N LEU A 220 38.89 -16.00 8.05
CA LEU A 220 37.67 -16.79 7.94
C LEU A 220 37.89 -18.12 8.68
N PRO A 221 37.21 -18.37 9.81
CA PRO A 221 37.38 -19.62 10.53
C PRO A 221 36.85 -20.77 9.69
N GLU A 222 37.34 -21.98 9.97
CA GLU A 222 36.83 -23.19 9.34
C GLU A 222 35.31 -23.26 9.55
N PHE A 223 34.60 -23.51 8.45
CA PHE A 223 33.15 -23.56 8.48
C PHE A 223 32.75 -24.84 9.23
N THR A 224 32.21 -24.71 10.43
CA THR A 224 31.73 -25.81 11.27
C THR A 224 30.23 -25.67 11.58
N THR A 225 29.59 -26.76 11.99
CA THR A 225 28.17 -26.75 12.41
C THR A 225 27.89 -25.80 13.57
N GLU A 226 28.88 -25.56 14.44
CA GLU A 226 28.77 -24.64 15.58
C GLU A 226 28.75 -23.18 15.11
N THR A 227 29.53 -22.83 14.08
CA THR A 227 29.52 -21.47 13.50
C THR A 227 28.22 -21.12 12.77
N LEU A 228 27.45 -22.14 12.33
CA LEU A 228 26.12 -21.99 11.75
C LEU A 228 25.05 -21.66 12.81
N GLU A 229 25.22 -22.17 14.04
CA GLU A 229 24.29 -21.96 15.15
C GLU A 229 24.65 -20.73 16.00
N ALA A 230 25.90 -20.26 15.92
CA ALA A 230 26.39 -19.02 16.51
C ALA A 230 25.79 -17.78 15.81
N GLY A 231 24.48 -17.60 15.96
CA GLY A 231 23.72 -16.51 15.36
C GLY A 231 23.02 -15.66 16.41
N ASP A 232 22.82 -14.39 16.06
CA ASP A 232 22.15 -13.36 16.86
C ASP A 232 20.86 -13.87 17.55
N ASN A 233 20.72 -13.54 18.85
CA ASN A 233 19.55 -13.87 19.68
C ASN A 233 18.34 -12.97 19.36
N SER A 234 18.39 -12.21 18.26
CA SER A 234 17.30 -11.38 17.80
C SER A 234 16.02 -12.18 17.58
N GLN A 235 14.92 -11.68 18.15
CA GLN A 235 13.60 -12.30 18.03
C GLN A 235 13.08 -12.29 16.57
N PHE A 236 13.54 -11.34 15.77
CA PHE A 236 13.09 -11.13 14.39
C PHE A 236 14.26 -10.86 13.45
N CYS A 237 14.26 -11.52 12.30
CA CYS A 237 15.02 -11.10 11.12
C CYS A 237 14.51 -9.73 10.66
N TRP A 238 15.35 -8.71 10.84
CA TRP A 238 15.05 -7.33 10.49
C TRP A 238 14.65 -7.17 9.02
N ARG A 239 15.33 -7.87 8.09
CA ARG A 239 15.03 -7.79 6.65
C ARG A 239 13.59 -8.21 6.36
N ASN A 240 13.19 -9.34 6.92
CA ASN A 240 11.86 -9.91 6.71
C ASN A 240 10.77 -9.08 7.37
N LEU A 241 11.02 -8.61 8.60
CA LEU A 241 10.09 -7.70 9.30
C LEU A 241 9.91 -6.39 8.54
N PHE A 242 11.00 -5.78 8.06
CA PHE A 242 10.97 -4.55 7.27
C PHE A 242 10.20 -4.73 5.96
N SER A 243 10.44 -5.83 5.24
CA SER A 243 9.69 -6.22 4.05
C SER A 243 8.19 -6.33 4.33
N CYS A 244 7.81 -7.05 5.38
CA CYS A 244 6.40 -7.18 5.77
C CYS A 244 5.75 -5.82 6.05
N ILE A 245 6.43 -4.95 6.81
CA ILE A 245 5.93 -3.61 7.10
C ILE A 245 5.74 -2.81 5.80
N ASN A 246 6.70 -2.85 4.87
CA ASN A 246 6.61 -2.14 3.61
C ASN A 246 5.46 -2.64 2.73
N LEU A 247 5.28 -3.96 2.62
CA LEU A 247 4.18 -4.54 1.85
C LEU A 247 2.80 -4.15 2.44
N LEU A 248 2.66 -4.14 3.77
CA LEU A 248 1.42 -3.63 4.40
C LEU A 248 1.22 -2.13 4.14
N ARG A 249 2.30 -1.33 4.11
CA ARG A 249 2.24 0.10 3.79
C ARG A 249 1.86 0.36 2.35
N ILE A 250 2.35 -0.45 1.41
CA ILE A 250 1.96 -0.43 -0.01
C ILE A 250 0.47 -0.71 -0.11
N LEU A 251 -0.03 -1.81 0.47
CA LEU A 251 -1.48 -2.12 0.48
C LEU A 251 -2.31 -0.96 1.07
N ASN A 252 -1.86 -0.36 2.17
CA ASN A 252 -2.54 0.80 2.75
C ASN A 252 -2.58 1.99 1.77
N LYS A 253 -1.48 2.27 1.06
CA LYS A 253 -1.44 3.36 0.09
C LYS A 253 -2.35 3.10 -1.11
N LEU A 254 -2.39 1.86 -1.61
CA LEU A 254 -3.23 1.49 -2.74
C LEU A 254 -4.73 1.57 -2.40
N THR A 255 -5.13 1.16 -1.19
CA THR A 255 -6.56 0.99 -0.83
C THR A 255 -7.19 2.15 -0.08
N LYS A 256 -6.40 3.01 0.57
CA LYS A 256 -6.91 4.12 1.38
C LYS A 256 -7.74 5.08 0.52
N TRP A 257 -9.02 5.26 0.89
CA TRP A 257 -10.01 6.07 0.18
C TRP A 257 -10.37 5.59 -1.24
N LYS A 258 -10.14 4.30 -1.52
CA LYS A 258 -10.50 3.69 -2.80
C LYS A 258 -11.44 2.52 -2.51
N HIS A 259 -12.74 2.75 -2.72
CA HIS A 259 -13.76 1.74 -2.44
C HIS A 259 -13.57 0.50 -3.29
N SER A 260 -13.35 0.65 -4.61
CA SER A 260 -13.05 -0.46 -5.52
C SER A 260 -11.89 -1.32 -5.03
N ARG A 261 -10.74 -0.70 -4.72
CA ARG A 261 -9.53 -1.42 -4.26
C ARG A 261 -9.69 -2.01 -2.85
N THR A 262 -10.50 -1.39 -1.98
CA THR A 262 -10.86 -1.97 -0.67
C THR A 262 -11.77 -3.18 -0.84
N MET A 263 -12.72 -3.12 -1.78
CA MET A 263 -13.59 -4.24 -2.11
C MET A 263 -12.78 -5.44 -2.66
N MET A 264 -11.72 -5.19 -3.44
CA MET A 264 -10.79 -6.26 -3.83
C MET A 264 -10.21 -7.00 -2.62
N LEU A 265 -9.84 -6.31 -1.53
CA LEU A 265 -9.35 -6.95 -0.30
C LEU A 265 -10.40 -7.87 0.34
N VAL A 266 -11.68 -7.47 0.27
CA VAL A 266 -12.81 -8.25 0.80
C VAL A 266 -13.04 -9.49 -0.07
N VAL A 267 -13.07 -9.33 -1.39
CA VAL A 267 -13.22 -10.42 -2.37
C VAL A 267 -12.09 -11.45 -2.22
N PHE A 268 -10.84 -11.00 -2.05
CA PHE A 268 -9.70 -11.88 -1.79
C PHE A 268 -9.64 -12.45 -0.36
N LYS A 269 -10.69 -12.26 0.46
CA LYS A 269 -10.78 -12.75 1.84
C LYS A 269 -9.54 -12.39 2.66
N SER A 270 -9.10 -11.14 2.56
CA SER A 270 -7.84 -10.71 3.19
C SER A 270 -7.90 -10.62 4.71
N ALA A 271 -9.09 -10.43 5.30
CA ALA A 271 -9.23 -10.20 6.74
C ALA A 271 -8.65 -11.34 7.62
N PRO A 272 -8.92 -12.64 7.38
CA PRO A 272 -8.24 -13.73 8.08
C PRO A 272 -6.71 -13.73 7.92
N ILE A 273 -6.20 -13.38 6.73
CA ILE A 273 -4.76 -13.31 6.44
C ILE A 273 -4.11 -12.21 7.30
N LEU A 274 -4.68 -11.01 7.26
CA LEU A 274 -4.20 -9.86 8.04
C LEU A 274 -4.32 -10.09 9.55
N LYS A 275 -5.38 -10.77 10.01
CA LYS A 275 -5.57 -11.15 11.42
C LYS A 275 -4.47 -12.10 11.91
N ARG A 276 -4.00 -13.04 11.08
CA ARG A 276 -2.82 -13.87 11.42
C ARG A 276 -1.56 -13.01 11.56
N GLY A 277 -1.39 -12.00 10.71
CA GLY A 277 -0.31 -11.02 10.82
C GLY A 277 -0.25 -10.27 12.16
N LEU A 278 -1.38 -10.10 12.84
CA LEU A 278 -1.43 -9.46 14.17
C LEU A 278 -0.74 -10.27 15.28
N ARG A 279 -0.47 -11.57 15.07
CA ARG A 279 0.28 -12.40 16.02
C ARG A 279 1.72 -11.92 16.19
N VAL A 280 2.27 -11.25 15.17
CA VAL A 280 3.58 -10.59 15.26
C VAL A 280 3.45 -9.41 16.22
N LYS A 281 4.09 -9.50 17.39
CA LYS A 281 4.04 -8.48 18.45
C LYS A 281 4.95 -7.27 18.15
N GLN A 282 4.91 -6.78 16.92
CA GLN A 282 5.64 -5.58 16.50
C GLN A 282 4.65 -4.46 16.17
N ALA A 283 4.81 -3.31 16.84
CA ALA A 283 3.80 -2.25 16.86
C ALA A 283 3.48 -1.67 15.48
N THR A 284 4.48 -1.48 14.62
CA THR A 284 4.31 -0.88 13.29
C THR A 284 3.58 -1.83 12.34
N MET A 285 3.93 -3.11 12.35
CA MET A 285 3.29 -4.16 11.56
C MET A 285 1.82 -4.32 11.98
N GLN A 286 1.56 -4.41 13.29
CA GLN A 286 0.20 -4.46 13.82
C GLN A 286 -0.61 -3.21 13.41
N LEU A 287 -0.03 -2.02 13.50
CA LEU A 287 -0.71 -0.78 13.13
C LEU A 287 -1.17 -0.79 11.67
N TYR A 288 -0.31 -1.18 10.72
CA TYR A 288 -0.66 -1.19 9.31
C TYR A 288 -1.63 -2.33 8.94
N ALA A 289 -1.54 -3.49 9.60
CA ALA A 289 -2.52 -4.55 9.47
C ALA A 289 -3.91 -4.13 10.01
N LEU A 290 -3.95 -3.48 11.18
CA LEU A 290 -5.20 -2.98 11.78
C LEU A 290 -5.85 -1.88 10.93
N LYS A 291 -5.07 -1.02 10.27
CA LYS A 291 -5.60 -0.04 9.33
C LYS A 291 -6.31 -0.70 8.13
N LEU A 292 -5.72 -1.76 7.57
CA LEU A 292 -6.34 -2.52 6.48
C LEU A 292 -7.58 -3.29 6.94
N LEU A 293 -7.58 -3.80 8.17
CA LEU A 293 -8.77 -4.44 8.76
C LEU A 293 -9.88 -3.41 8.98
N LYS A 294 -9.57 -2.21 9.51
CA LYS A 294 -10.52 -1.09 9.66
C LYS A 294 -11.18 -0.70 8.34
N LEU A 295 -10.44 -0.66 7.24
CA LEU A 295 -11.01 -0.34 5.93
C LEU A 295 -12.06 -1.37 5.45
N GLN A 296 -11.92 -2.62 5.87
CA GLN A 296 -12.80 -3.71 5.43
C GLN A 296 -14.03 -3.90 6.32
N THR A 297 -14.01 -3.44 7.58
CA THR A 297 -15.07 -3.75 8.56
C THR A 297 -16.46 -3.34 8.11
N LYS A 298 -16.57 -2.31 7.25
CA LYS A 298 -17.85 -1.85 6.72
C LYS A 298 -18.52 -2.83 5.75
N TYR A 299 -17.71 -3.70 5.11
CA TYR A 299 -18.14 -4.72 4.15
C TYR A 299 -18.32 -6.12 4.77
N LEU A 300 -17.68 -6.39 5.92
CA LEU A 300 -17.66 -7.76 6.51
C LEU A 300 -18.91 -8.12 7.32
N GLY A 301 -19.84 -7.18 7.52
CA GLY A 301 -21.11 -7.42 8.18
C GLY A 301 -21.07 -7.63 9.70
N ARG A 302 -22.26 -7.71 10.31
CA ARG A 302 -22.43 -7.69 11.78
C ARG A 302 -21.90 -8.96 12.47
N GLN A 303 -22.11 -10.13 11.86
CA GLN A 303 -21.67 -11.41 12.44
C GLN A 303 -20.14 -11.47 12.57
N TRP A 304 -19.41 -11.00 11.56
CA TRP A 304 -17.94 -10.95 11.61
C TRP A 304 -17.45 -10.05 12.75
N ARG A 305 -18.08 -8.90 12.98
CA ARG A 305 -17.71 -8.00 14.09
C ARG A 305 -17.90 -8.66 15.45
N LYS A 306 -19.03 -9.36 15.65
CA LYS A 306 -19.31 -10.10 16.89
C LYS A 306 -18.21 -11.14 17.18
N SER A 307 -17.82 -11.93 16.17
CA SER A 307 -16.78 -12.97 16.32
C SER A 307 -15.35 -12.42 16.37
N ASN A 308 -15.13 -11.15 16.03
CA ASN A 308 -13.82 -10.51 15.99
C ASN A 308 -13.69 -9.33 16.95
N MET A 309 -14.38 -9.37 18.09
CA MET A 309 -14.40 -8.26 19.05
C MET A 309 -12.99 -7.83 19.52
N LYS A 310 -12.07 -8.77 19.76
CA LYS A 310 -10.67 -8.45 20.09
C LYS A 310 -9.98 -7.60 19.01
N THR A 311 -10.26 -7.89 17.73
CA THR A 311 -9.76 -7.10 16.60
C THR A 311 -10.43 -5.73 16.56
N MET A 312 -11.75 -5.66 16.77
CA MET A 312 -12.49 -4.39 16.83
C MET A 312 -11.94 -3.48 17.94
N SER A 313 -11.72 -4.02 19.14
CA SER A 313 -11.09 -3.31 20.25
C SER A 313 -9.67 -2.86 19.89
N ALA A 314 -8.86 -3.72 19.26
CA ALA A 314 -7.51 -3.33 18.84
C ALA A 314 -7.51 -2.19 17.81
N ILE A 315 -8.45 -2.19 16.85
CA ILE A 315 -8.66 -1.08 15.92
C ILE A 315 -9.02 0.18 16.69
N TYR A 316 -9.95 0.09 17.64
CA TYR A 316 -10.40 1.23 18.45
C TYR A 316 -9.24 1.89 19.22
N HIS A 317 -8.36 1.11 19.84
CA HIS A 317 -7.26 1.63 20.65
C HIS A 317 -6.04 2.09 19.83
N LYS A 318 -5.71 1.38 18.74
CA LYS A 318 -4.43 1.58 18.02
C LYS A 318 -4.55 2.37 16.73
N VAL A 319 -5.74 2.44 16.13
CA VAL A 319 -5.95 3.14 14.85
C VAL A 319 -6.66 4.46 15.12
N ARG A 320 -6.12 5.54 14.55
CA ARG A 320 -6.71 6.86 14.65
C ARG A 320 -8.12 6.91 14.05
N HIS A 321 -9.03 7.59 14.76
CA HIS A 321 -10.40 7.86 14.30
C HIS A 321 -10.60 9.28 13.79
N ARG A 322 -11.65 9.47 13.02
CA ARG A 322 -12.17 10.75 12.52
C ARG A 322 -13.54 11.03 13.12
N LEU A 323 -14.04 12.25 12.94
CA LEU A 323 -15.35 12.65 13.46
C LEU A 323 -16.50 11.87 12.80
N ASN A 324 -16.43 11.67 11.48
CA ASN A 324 -17.47 10.96 10.71
C ASN A 324 -17.09 9.49 10.45
N ASP A 325 -16.27 8.88 11.32
CA ASP A 325 -15.83 7.49 11.14
C ASP A 325 -16.96 6.50 11.48
N ASP A 326 -17.62 5.96 10.47
CA ASP A 326 -18.74 5.02 10.60
C ASP A 326 -18.34 3.54 10.43
N TRP A 327 -17.03 3.25 10.34
CA TRP A 327 -16.46 1.94 10.04
C TRP A 327 -16.99 0.76 10.86
N ALA A 328 -17.51 1.01 12.07
CA ALA A 328 -18.05 -0.01 12.97
C ALA A 328 -19.52 -0.37 12.72
N TYR A 329 -20.30 0.48 12.03
CA TYR A 329 -21.74 0.30 11.84
C TYR A 329 -22.06 -0.70 10.72
N GLY A 330 -21.19 -0.79 9.70
CA GLY A 330 -21.27 -1.83 8.67
C GLY A 330 -22.46 -1.69 7.75
N ASN A 331 -22.54 -0.54 7.09
CA ASN A 331 -23.66 -0.10 6.28
C ASN A 331 -23.58 -0.56 4.82
N GLU A 332 -22.45 -1.16 4.40
CA GLU A 332 -22.15 -1.46 2.99
C GLU A 332 -22.01 -2.98 2.74
N ILE A 333 -22.85 -3.81 3.37
CA ILE A 333 -22.75 -5.29 3.26
C ILE A 333 -23.10 -5.75 1.84
N ASP A 334 -24.05 -5.09 1.20
CA ASP A 334 -24.55 -5.43 -0.14
C ASP A 334 -23.72 -4.81 -1.27
N ALA A 335 -22.63 -4.11 -0.93
CA ALA A 335 -21.76 -3.51 -1.92
C ALA A 335 -21.04 -4.59 -2.74
N ARG A 336 -21.09 -4.45 -4.06
CA ARG A 336 -20.56 -5.42 -5.04
C ARG A 336 -19.31 -4.87 -5.72
N PRO A 337 -18.42 -5.73 -6.23
CA PRO A 337 -17.15 -5.30 -6.81
C PRO A 337 -17.29 -4.30 -7.97
N TRP A 338 -18.36 -4.39 -8.75
CA TRP A 338 -18.62 -3.51 -9.90
C TRP A 338 -19.25 -2.16 -9.54
N ASP A 339 -19.78 -2.00 -8.32
CA ASP A 339 -20.47 -0.76 -7.90
C ASP A 339 -19.49 0.45 -7.87
N PHE A 340 -18.19 0.19 -7.79
CA PHE A 340 -17.13 1.22 -7.73
C PHE A 340 -16.28 1.30 -9.01
N GLN A 341 -16.66 0.61 -10.08
CA GLN A 341 -15.88 0.58 -11.32
C GLN A 341 -15.88 1.94 -12.03
N ALA A 342 -17.01 2.68 -11.95
CA ALA A 342 -17.13 4.02 -12.52
C ALA A 342 -16.11 5.01 -11.91
N GLU A 343 -15.86 4.94 -10.59
CA GLU A 343 -14.88 5.81 -9.92
C GLU A 343 -13.45 5.58 -10.42
N GLU A 344 -13.04 4.31 -10.63
CA GLU A 344 -11.71 3.99 -11.16
C GLU A 344 -11.57 4.36 -12.64
N CYS A 345 -12.63 4.19 -13.44
CA CYS A 345 -12.66 4.64 -14.83
C CYS A 345 -12.53 6.17 -14.93
N ALA A 346 -13.29 6.92 -14.13
CA ALA A 346 -13.21 8.37 -14.09
C ALA A 346 -11.82 8.86 -13.64
N LEU A 347 -11.22 8.20 -12.65
CA LEU A 347 -9.86 8.49 -12.22
C LEU A 347 -8.84 8.26 -13.34
N ARG A 348 -8.96 7.16 -14.08
CA ARG A 348 -8.07 6.86 -15.22
C ARG A 348 -8.11 7.97 -16.26
N VAL A 349 -9.31 8.44 -16.64
CA VAL A 349 -9.49 9.53 -17.61
C VAL A 349 -8.80 10.82 -17.13
N ARG A 350 -8.91 11.16 -15.84
CA ARG A 350 -8.24 12.35 -15.28
C ARG A 350 -6.72 12.22 -15.32
N ILE A 351 -6.18 11.04 -15.05
CA ILE A 351 -4.74 10.77 -15.11
C ILE A 351 -4.23 10.87 -16.56
N GLU A 352 -4.94 10.28 -17.51
CA GLU A 352 -4.60 10.35 -18.93
C GLU A 352 -4.61 11.80 -19.44
N SER A 353 -5.63 12.56 -19.07
CA SER A 353 -5.73 13.99 -19.41
C SER A 353 -4.59 14.81 -18.81
N PHE A 354 -4.24 14.56 -17.53
CA PHE A 354 -3.09 15.18 -16.88
C PHE A 354 -1.78 14.85 -17.60
N ASN A 355 -1.53 13.57 -17.89
CA ASN A 355 -0.29 13.13 -18.52
C ASN A 355 -0.18 13.69 -19.96
N ALA A 356 -1.27 13.66 -20.73
CA ALA A 356 -1.31 14.20 -22.08
C ALA A 356 -1.02 15.71 -22.09
N ARG A 357 -1.61 16.46 -21.16
CA ARG A 357 -1.38 17.91 -21.05
C ARG A 357 0.05 18.26 -20.62
N ARG A 358 0.58 17.58 -19.59
CA ARG A 358 1.87 17.95 -18.98
C ARG A 358 3.09 17.35 -19.70
N TYR A 359 2.94 16.16 -20.28
CA TYR A 359 4.05 15.41 -20.90
C TYR A 359 3.88 15.16 -22.39
N GLY A 360 2.70 15.43 -22.97
CA GLY A 360 2.42 15.12 -24.38
C GLY A 360 3.29 15.90 -25.39
N LEU A 361 3.82 17.07 -25.00
CA LEU A 361 4.66 17.91 -25.87
C LEU A 361 6.14 17.51 -25.90
N TYR A 362 6.61 16.66 -24.98
CA TYR A 362 8.02 16.21 -24.94
C TYR A 362 8.29 15.00 -25.85
N HIS A 363 7.33 14.64 -26.71
CA HIS A 363 7.33 13.41 -27.50
C HIS A 363 6.91 13.60 -28.97
N CYS A 364 7.18 14.77 -29.56
CA CYS A 364 7.27 14.91 -31.02
C CYS A 364 8.71 14.74 -31.48
#